data_AF-A0A3D0XF85-F1
#
_entry.id   AF-A0A3D0XF85-F1
#
_cell.length_a   1.000
_cell.length_b   1.000
_cell.length_c   1.000
_cell.angle_alpha   90.00
_cell.angle_beta   90.00
_cell.angle_gamma   90.00
#
_symmetry.space_group_name_H-M   'P 1'
#
loop_
_entity.id
_entity.type
_entity.pdbx_description
1 polymer ?
#
loop_
_entity_poly.entity_id
_entity_poly.type
_entity_poly.pdbx_seq_one_letter_code
_entity_poly.pdbx_strand_id
1 'polypeptide(L)'
;MAALVALLATTEDETLQRDMLRGLEQAMVGRAQVTMPAGWESVETKLNQSQQPEIRRRVRSLSLVFGSALAMESLRTDLRNTNLPSADRVGMLESLAQVNDPQLPAMLWELMKDNALRADVIRYLARYQQPETPEVLLEGYPTYSALEKQRALSVLASRTSYALPLLQAMADGTLPRTDLSASLIRDLRNLKHDEVDHLLSVVWGAFRDIAADKQGEIERVKRIYYAGGSTPGDATRGRAVFARACQQCHQLFGTGGRVGPDITGSDRANLDYILQNIMDPNAVIPNDYRSSEVETKDGRVLTGVVREQTASSLRLATPTEEYVLPMDQVVSLEQTELSMMPEGLLTPFNDQEIRDLLYYLRQPAQAPLLATRENTDLFFNGRDLTGWNGDDDLWRVEDAEIVGSTTTGLNHNAFLKSEMILKDFRLVFEMKLTPDNENSGIQFRSRAADHGEVRGYQADAGAGWWGKLYEELGRALQWEAPGDQHVKKGEWNLYEILAVGHHVRTAINGHLCVDLQDPEGALQGLVAFQLHSGGPMEVRFRRLSLEVDPEPKLTTTLSDM
;
A
#
# COMPACT_ATOMS: atom_id res chain seq x y z
N MET A 1 40.34 -18.54 -23.75
CA MET A 1 40.43 -17.16 -23.19
C MET A 1 41.71 -16.45 -23.62
N ALA A 2 42.90 -17.01 -23.39
CA ALA A 2 44.18 -16.38 -23.76
C ALA A 2 44.27 -15.87 -25.22
N ALA A 3 43.81 -16.65 -26.21
CA ALA A 3 43.81 -16.23 -27.62
C ALA A 3 42.91 -15.00 -27.89
N LEU A 4 41.76 -14.90 -27.21
CA LEU A 4 40.85 -13.76 -27.34
C LEU A 4 41.46 -12.51 -26.69
N VAL A 5 42.12 -12.66 -25.55
CA VAL A 5 42.81 -11.56 -24.85
C VAL A 5 43.99 -11.06 -25.67
N ALA A 6 44.78 -11.96 -26.26
CA ALA A 6 45.87 -11.58 -27.16
C ALA A 6 45.37 -10.80 -28.39
N LEU A 7 44.23 -11.20 -28.97
CA LEU A 7 43.61 -10.50 -30.09
C LEU A 7 43.03 -9.13 -29.66
N LEU A 8 42.37 -9.04 -28.50
CA LEU A 8 41.89 -7.77 -27.94
C LEU A 8 43.02 -6.77 -27.68
N ALA A 9 44.20 -7.24 -27.29
CA ALA A 9 45.36 -6.38 -27.05
C ALA A 9 45.87 -5.72 -28.34
N THR A 10 45.81 -6.43 -29.47
CA THR A 10 46.42 -5.97 -30.73
C THR A 10 45.44 -5.34 -31.71
N THR A 11 44.15 -5.69 -31.66
CA THR A 11 43.15 -5.13 -32.58
C THR A 11 42.85 -3.66 -32.29
N GLU A 12 42.67 -2.87 -33.34
CA GLU A 12 42.20 -1.47 -33.31
C GLU A 12 40.76 -1.33 -33.84
N ASP A 13 40.13 -2.43 -34.30
CA ASP A 13 38.74 -2.43 -34.76
C ASP A 13 37.79 -2.37 -33.56
N GLU A 14 37.18 -1.22 -33.34
CA GLU A 14 36.27 -0.98 -32.21
C GLU A 14 34.99 -1.82 -32.26
N THR A 15 34.52 -2.22 -33.45
CA THR A 15 33.35 -3.10 -33.58
C THR A 15 33.72 -4.51 -33.12
N LEU A 16 34.86 -5.00 -33.59
CA LEU A 16 35.38 -6.31 -33.17
C LEU A 16 35.68 -6.33 -31.67
N GLN A 17 36.28 -5.28 -31.11
CA GLN A 17 36.52 -5.15 -29.67
C GLN A 17 35.21 -5.27 -28.88
N ARG A 18 34.17 -4.55 -29.29
CA ARG A 18 32.87 -4.55 -28.62
C ARG A 18 32.21 -5.93 -28.62
N ASP A 19 32.19 -6.60 -29.78
CA ASP A 19 31.57 -7.91 -29.92
C ASP A 19 32.32 -8.98 -29.12
N MET A 20 33.65 -8.92 -29.11
CA MET A 20 34.48 -9.81 -28.29
C MET A 20 34.25 -9.60 -26.79
N LEU A 21 34.23 -8.34 -26.33
CA LEU A 21 33.96 -8.01 -24.93
C LEU A 21 32.55 -8.46 -24.51
N ARG A 22 31.55 -8.28 -25.38
CA ARG A 22 30.18 -8.76 -25.15
C ARG A 22 30.13 -10.28 -25.01
N GLY A 23 30.82 -11.01 -25.90
CA GLY A 23 30.89 -12.47 -25.83
C GLY A 23 31.60 -12.96 -24.57
N LEU A 24 32.68 -12.30 -24.16
CA LEU A 24 33.37 -12.59 -22.90
C LEU A 24 32.47 -12.34 -21.69
N GLU A 25 31.76 -11.21 -21.66
CA GLU A 25 30.86 -10.86 -20.55
C GLU A 25 29.70 -11.87 -20.44
N GLN A 26 29.09 -12.26 -21.56
CA GLN A 26 28.07 -13.31 -21.60
C GLN A 26 28.60 -14.65 -21.05
N ALA A 27 29.85 -15.00 -21.35
CA ALA A 27 30.47 -16.22 -20.82
C ALA A 27 30.79 -16.13 -19.32
N MET A 28 30.85 -14.92 -18.75
CA MET A 28 31.10 -14.66 -17.33
C MET A 28 29.82 -14.51 -16.50
N VAL A 29 28.63 -14.48 -17.11
CA VAL A 29 27.36 -14.38 -16.38
C VAL A 29 27.27 -15.50 -15.32
N GLY A 30 27.03 -15.10 -14.06
CA GLY A 30 26.94 -16.01 -12.93
C GLY A 30 28.29 -16.47 -12.34
N ARG A 31 29.43 -16.01 -12.86
CA ARG A 31 30.76 -16.30 -12.33
C ARG A 31 31.31 -15.07 -11.60
N ALA A 32 31.88 -15.28 -10.41
CA ALA A 32 32.62 -14.27 -9.67
C ALA A 32 34.05 -14.78 -9.41
N GLN A 33 35.02 -13.86 -9.30
CA GLN A 33 36.42 -14.16 -8.95
C GLN A 33 37.08 -15.21 -9.86
N VAL A 34 36.98 -15.01 -11.17
CA VAL A 34 37.64 -15.87 -12.17
C VAL A 34 39.12 -15.51 -12.24
N THR A 35 40.02 -16.50 -12.31
CA THR A 35 41.45 -16.24 -12.49
C THR A 35 41.69 -15.34 -13.70
N MET A 36 42.38 -14.21 -13.49
CA MET A 36 42.66 -13.25 -14.54
C MET A 36 43.39 -13.92 -15.72
N PRO A 37 42.90 -13.77 -16.96
CA PRO A 37 43.59 -14.28 -18.12
C PRO A 37 44.95 -13.61 -18.32
N ALA A 38 45.96 -14.38 -18.74
CA ALA A 38 47.27 -13.83 -19.08
C ALA A 38 47.14 -12.73 -20.16
N GLY A 39 47.75 -11.57 -19.89
CA GLY A 39 47.73 -10.40 -20.78
C GLY A 39 46.55 -9.45 -20.60
N TRP A 40 45.59 -9.75 -19.70
CA TRP A 40 44.41 -8.90 -19.50
C TRP A 40 44.76 -7.49 -19.01
N GLU A 41 45.79 -7.32 -18.18
CA GLU A 41 46.22 -6.00 -17.68
C GLU A 41 46.55 -5.01 -18.81
N SER A 42 47.13 -5.50 -19.91
CA SER A 42 47.42 -4.70 -21.10
C SER A 42 46.15 -4.31 -21.85
N VAL A 43 45.22 -5.26 -22.00
CA VAL A 43 43.89 -5.01 -22.59
C VAL A 43 43.12 -3.99 -21.77
N GLU A 44 43.11 -4.14 -20.44
CA GLU A 44 42.48 -3.22 -19.51
C GLU A 44 43.06 -1.80 -19.66
N THR A 45 44.39 -1.67 -19.62
CA THR A 45 45.07 -0.37 -19.74
C THR A 45 44.74 0.31 -21.06
N LYS A 46 44.79 -0.42 -22.18
CA LYS A 46 44.48 0.09 -23.52
C LYS A 46 43.02 0.49 -23.64
N LEU A 47 42.10 -0.43 -23.35
CA LEU A 47 40.68 -0.25 -23.68
C LEU A 47 39.95 0.65 -22.68
N ASN A 48 40.48 0.87 -21.47
CA ASN A 48 39.99 1.92 -20.57
C ASN A 48 40.18 3.34 -21.15
N GLN A 49 41.07 3.52 -22.13
CA GLN A 49 41.28 4.79 -22.84
C GLN A 49 40.44 4.92 -24.11
N SER A 50 39.62 3.91 -24.45
CA SER A 50 38.76 3.94 -25.63
C SER A 50 37.81 5.14 -25.58
N GLN A 51 37.56 5.77 -26.74
CA GLN A 51 36.56 6.84 -26.85
C GLN A 51 35.13 6.30 -26.69
N GLN A 52 34.89 5.01 -26.96
CA GLN A 52 33.57 4.39 -26.82
C GLN A 52 33.21 4.08 -25.35
N PRO A 53 32.15 4.69 -24.80
CA PRO A 53 31.73 4.44 -23.42
C PRO A 53 31.33 2.98 -23.14
N GLU A 54 30.80 2.29 -24.15
CA GLU A 54 30.40 0.89 -24.03
C GLU A 54 31.61 -0.03 -23.81
N ILE A 55 32.69 0.17 -24.57
CA ILE A 55 33.94 -0.59 -24.43
C ILE A 55 34.50 -0.41 -23.02
N ARG A 56 34.61 0.84 -22.55
CA ARG A 56 35.10 1.14 -21.18
C ARG A 56 34.27 0.45 -20.11
N ARG A 57 32.94 0.48 -20.21
CA ARG A 57 32.05 -0.21 -19.25
C ARG A 57 32.26 -1.72 -19.23
N ARG A 58 32.34 -2.37 -20.40
CA ARG A 58 32.50 -3.83 -20.49
C ARG A 58 33.88 -4.28 -20.00
N VAL A 59 34.93 -3.52 -20.30
CA VAL A 59 36.28 -3.77 -19.79
C VAL A 59 36.27 -3.70 -18.27
N ARG A 60 35.70 -2.63 -17.69
CA ARG A 60 35.57 -2.50 -16.23
C ARG A 60 34.81 -3.67 -15.60
N SER A 61 33.67 -4.06 -16.17
CA SER A 61 32.86 -5.22 -15.74
C SER A 61 33.69 -6.51 -15.72
N LEU A 62 34.37 -6.84 -16.82
CA LEU A 62 35.21 -8.03 -16.95
C LEU A 62 36.43 -7.98 -16.02
N SER A 63 37.10 -6.84 -15.91
CA SER A 63 38.23 -6.64 -15.00
C SER A 63 37.87 -6.90 -13.55
N LEU A 64 36.66 -6.55 -13.11
CA LEU A 64 36.18 -6.85 -11.77
C LEU A 64 36.01 -8.36 -11.57
N VAL A 65 35.39 -9.05 -12.54
CA VAL A 65 35.25 -10.52 -12.51
C VAL A 65 36.61 -11.20 -12.45
N PHE A 66 37.62 -10.62 -13.10
CA PHE A 66 39.01 -11.11 -13.12
C PHE A 66 39.84 -10.70 -11.89
N GLY A 67 39.29 -9.91 -10.96
CA GLY A 67 40.00 -9.47 -9.76
C GLY A 67 41.09 -8.42 -10.00
N SER A 68 40.93 -7.57 -11.02
CA SER A 68 41.89 -6.47 -11.30
C SER A 68 41.96 -5.48 -10.15
N ALA A 69 43.16 -5.31 -9.59
CA ALA A 69 43.45 -4.31 -8.56
C ALA A 69 43.21 -2.88 -9.06
N LEU A 70 43.49 -2.62 -10.34
CA LEU A 70 43.29 -1.30 -10.96
C LEU A 70 41.80 -0.96 -11.07
N ALA A 71 40.97 -1.89 -11.53
CA ALA A 71 39.53 -1.69 -11.61
C ALA A 71 38.91 -1.43 -10.23
N MET A 72 39.30 -2.23 -9.22
CA MET A 72 38.79 -2.07 -7.87
C MET A 72 39.23 -0.73 -7.25
N GLU A 73 40.49 -0.30 -7.46
CA GLU A 73 40.98 1.00 -6.96
C GLU A 73 40.26 2.18 -7.62
N SER A 74 40.02 2.08 -8.93
CA SER A 74 39.26 3.09 -9.65
C SER A 74 37.82 3.20 -9.13
N LEU A 75 37.14 2.07 -8.87
CA LEU A 75 35.81 2.09 -8.26
C LEU A 75 35.81 2.67 -6.85
N ARG A 76 36.79 2.33 -6.01
CA ARG A 76 36.91 2.91 -4.66
C ARG A 76 37.10 4.42 -4.70
N THR A 77 37.89 4.91 -5.64
CA THR A 77 38.13 6.35 -5.83
C THR A 77 36.84 7.06 -6.24
N ASP A 78 36.14 6.54 -7.24
CA ASP A 78 34.87 7.13 -7.72
C ASP A 78 33.77 7.04 -6.65
N LEU A 79 33.71 5.95 -5.89
CA LEU A 79 32.75 5.78 -4.80
C LEU A 79 32.87 6.85 -3.71
N ARG A 80 34.09 7.34 -3.45
CA ARG A 80 34.34 8.45 -2.51
C ARG A 80 34.07 9.83 -3.12
N ASN A 81 33.92 9.95 -4.43
CA ASN A 81 33.73 11.22 -5.11
C ASN A 81 32.28 11.71 -4.95
N THR A 82 32.05 12.61 -4.01
CA THR A 82 30.73 13.21 -3.73
C THR A 82 30.17 14.07 -4.86
N ASN A 83 30.97 14.38 -5.89
CA ASN A 83 30.48 15.09 -7.07
C ASN A 83 29.79 14.16 -8.09
N LEU A 84 29.88 12.84 -7.92
CA LEU A 84 29.18 11.89 -8.77
C LEU A 84 27.75 11.66 -8.25
N PRO A 85 26.78 11.41 -9.16
CA PRO A 85 25.42 11.05 -8.77
C PRO A 85 25.39 9.87 -7.81
N SER A 86 24.50 9.93 -6.81
CA SER A 86 24.36 8.86 -5.81
C SER A 86 24.04 7.51 -6.44
N ALA A 87 23.19 7.48 -7.48
CA ALA A 87 22.86 6.25 -8.21
C ALA A 87 24.09 5.55 -8.82
N ASP A 88 25.01 6.33 -9.39
CA ASP A 88 26.25 5.78 -9.97
C ASP A 88 27.15 5.21 -8.87
N ARG A 89 27.26 5.94 -7.75
CA ARG A 89 28.04 5.53 -6.58
C ARG A 89 27.46 4.29 -5.92
N VAL A 90 26.13 4.15 -5.82
CA VAL A 90 25.48 2.91 -5.38
C VAL A 90 25.90 1.75 -6.29
N GLY A 91 25.84 1.91 -7.61
CA GLY A 91 26.30 0.88 -8.57
C GLY A 91 27.76 0.45 -8.38
N MET A 92 28.65 1.38 -8.00
CA MET A 92 30.04 1.08 -7.67
C MET A 92 30.17 0.28 -6.37
N LEU A 93 29.39 0.65 -5.34
CA LEU A 93 29.30 -0.10 -4.08
C LEU A 93 28.83 -1.54 -4.34
N GLU A 94 27.80 -1.73 -5.18
CA GLU A 94 27.31 -3.09 -5.52
C GLU A 94 28.38 -3.92 -6.24
N SER A 95 29.10 -3.28 -7.17
CA SER A 95 30.16 -3.93 -7.94
C SER A 95 31.32 -4.40 -7.05
N LEU A 96 31.77 -3.56 -6.11
CA LEU A 96 32.82 -3.91 -5.14
C LEU A 96 32.35 -5.02 -4.18
N ALA A 97 31.08 -4.97 -3.74
CA ALA A 97 30.52 -5.98 -2.86
C ALA A 97 30.39 -7.35 -3.56
N GLN A 98 30.02 -7.35 -4.85
CA GLN A 98 29.87 -8.57 -5.66
C GLN A 98 31.19 -9.34 -5.79
N VAL A 99 32.32 -8.63 -5.89
CA VAL A 99 33.65 -9.26 -6.01
C VAL A 99 34.33 -9.52 -4.66
N ASN A 100 33.67 -9.20 -3.54
CA ASN A 100 34.24 -9.24 -2.19
C ASN A 100 35.54 -8.43 -2.07
N ASP A 101 35.52 -7.18 -2.52
CA ASP A 101 36.70 -6.31 -2.40
C ASP A 101 37.19 -6.24 -0.94
N PRO A 102 38.49 -6.51 -0.68
CA PRO A 102 39.00 -6.61 0.68
C PRO A 102 39.04 -5.28 1.44
N GLN A 103 39.01 -4.14 0.73
CA GLN A 103 39.03 -2.81 1.35
C GLN A 103 37.62 -2.25 1.60
N LEU A 104 36.60 -2.79 0.94
CA LEU A 104 35.23 -2.31 1.08
C LEU A 104 34.72 -2.30 2.52
N PRO A 105 34.95 -3.33 3.37
CA PRO A 105 34.42 -3.33 4.74
C PRO A 105 34.87 -2.12 5.56
N ALA A 106 36.14 -1.72 5.45
CA ALA A 106 36.66 -0.54 6.13
C ALA A 106 36.07 0.76 5.56
N MET A 107 35.78 0.78 4.25
CA MET A 107 35.18 1.93 3.58
C MET A 107 33.71 2.15 3.94
N LEU A 108 32.95 1.09 4.28
CA LEU A 108 31.54 1.24 4.65
C LEU A 108 31.36 2.25 5.80
N TRP A 109 32.28 2.29 6.77
CA TRP A 109 32.25 3.25 7.87
C TRP A 109 32.40 4.71 7.44
N GLU A 110 33.26 4.96 6.45
CA GLU A 110 33.41 6.29 5.86
C GLU A 110 32.12 6.69 5.13
N LEU A 111 31.56 5.77 4.35
CA LEU A 111 30.37 5.99 3.54
C LEU A 111 29.08 6.12 4.35
N MET A 112 29.03 5.58 5.58
CA MET A 112 27.91 5.78 6.52
C MET A 112 27.65 7.26 6.84
N LYS A 113 28.65 8.14 6.68
CA LYS A 113 28.52 9.58 6.92
C LYS A 113 27.83 10.32 5.77
N ASP A 114 27.69 9.66 4.62
CA ASP A 114 27.07 10.23 3.44
C ASP A 114 25.57 9.91 3.43
N ASN A 115 24.75 10.92 3.73
CA ASN A 115 23.29 10.80 3.76
C ASN A 115 22.70 10.23 2.45
N ALA A 116 23.34 10.47 1.30
CA ALA A 116 22.84 10.00 0.01
C ALA A 116 23.10 8.51 -0.24
N LEU A 117 24.06 7.91 0.47
CA LEU A 117 24.41 6.49 0.34
C LEU A 117 24.06 5.66 1.58
N ARG A 118 23.83 6.30 2.73
CA ARG A 118 23.72 5.63 4.04
C ARG A 118 22.73 4.47 4.05
N ALA A 119 21.53 4.63 3.46
CA ALA A 119 20.57 3.54 3.38
C ALA A 119 21.15 2.30 2.66
N ASP A 120 21.86 2.48 1.55
CA ASP A 120 22.47 1.38 0.80
C ASP A 120 23.69 0.81 1.49
N VAL A 121 24.50 1.65 2.12
CA VAL A 121 25.63 1.22 2.96
C VAL A 121 25.16 0.32 4.09
N ILE A 122 24.09 0.70 4.81
CA ILE A 122 23.51 -0.11 5.89
C ILE A 122 23.17 -1.51 5.40
N ARG A 123 22.50 -1.63 4.24
CA ARG A 123 22.16 -2.93 3.63
C ARG A 123 23.40 -3.81 3.42
N TYR A 124 24.54 -3.23 3.03
CA TYR A 124 25.78 -3.97 2.81
C TYR A 124 26.53 -4.34 4.09
N LEU A 125 26.27 -3.68 5.23
CA LEU A 125 26.87 -4.08 6.52
C LEU A 125 26.49 -5.51 6.91
N ALA A 126 25.28 -5.97 6.57
CA ALA A 126 24.88 -7.36 6.79
C ALA A 126 25.74 -8.38 6.02
N ARG A 127 26.51 -7.98 5.00
CA ARG A 127 27.40 -8.90 4.28
C ARG A 127 28.69 -9.20 5.03
N TYR A 128 29.12 -8.29 5.92
CA TYR A 128 30.41 -8.38 6.59
C TYR A 128 30.22 -8.62 8.09
N GLN A 129 31.08 -9.45 8.67
CA GLN A 129 31.05 -9.72 10.12
C GLN A 129 32.04 -8.79 10.83
N GLN A 130 31.64 -7.54 11.01
CA GLN A 130 32.39 -6.55 11.79
C GLN A 130 31.80 -6.45 13.21
N PRO A 131 32.61 -6.60 14.27
CA PRO A 131 32.15 -6.47 15.67
C PRO A 131 31.54 -5.11 16.01
N GLU A 132 31.96 -4.05 15.33
CA GLU A 132 31.57 -2.66 15.59
C GLU A 132 30.20 -2.30 14.99
N THR A 133 29.64 -3.14 14.11
CA THR A 133 28.36 -2.88 13.41
C THR A 133 27.20 -2.58 14.34
N PRO A 134 26.96 -3.32 15.44
CA PRO A 134 25.84 -3.04 16.31
C PRO A 134 25.93 -1.68 16.98
N GLU A 135 27.11 -1.36 17.53
CA GLU A 135 27.37 -0.09 18.22
C GLU A 135 27.12 1.11 17.28
N VAL A 136 27.72 1.09 16.09
CA VAL A 136 27.56 2.17 15.10
C VAL A 136 26.11 2.33 14.64
N LEU A 137 25.40 1.22 14.39
CA LEU A 137 24.00 1.29 13.96
C LEU A 137 23.07 1.80 15.07
N LEU A 138 23.30 1.40 16.32
CA LEU A 138 22.50 1.84 17.46
C LEU A 138 22.76 3.30 17.84
N GLU A 139 24.02 3.75 17.82
CA GLU A 139 24.37 5.16 18.09
C GLU A 139 23.76 6.12 17.07
N GLY A 140 23.80 5.75 15.78
CA GLY A 140 23.22 6.55 14.70
C GLY A 140 21.68 6.49 14.61
N TYR A 141 21.07 5.48 15.22
CA TYR A 141 19.64 5.15 15.07
C TYR A 141 18.67 6.32 15.25
N PRO A 142 18.84 7.22 16.25
CA PRO A 142 17.93 8.36 16.44
C PRO A 142 17.92 9.34 15.27
N THR A 143 18.98 9.38 14.47
CA THR A 143 19.14 10.30 13.33
C THR A 143 18.70 9.73 11.99
N TYR A 144 18.37 8.43 11.95
CA TYR A 144 18.01 7.72 10.73
C TYR A 144 16.58 8.04 10.28
N SER A 145 16.42 8.16 8.95
CA SER A 145 15.12 8.14 8.28
C SER A 145 14.41 6.79 8.46
N ALA A 146 13.11 6.72 8.18
CA ALA A 146 12.33 5.49 8.31
C ALA A 146 12.92 4.30 7.52
N LEU A 147 13.39 4.55 6.29
CA LEU A 147 14.03 3.52 5.46
C LEU A 147 15.36 3.05 6.06
N GLU A 148 16.18 3.97 6.58
CA GLU A 148 17.46 3.65 7.21
C GLU A 148 17.26 2.85 8.50
N LYS A 149 16.27 3.22 9.34
CA LYS A 149 15.89 2.46 10.53
C LYS A 149 15.47 1.03 10.20
N GLN A 150 14.61 0.86 9.20
CA GLN A 150 14.16 -0.46 8.75
C GLN A 150 15.36 -1.34 8.32
N ARG A 151 16.27 -0.78 7.54
CA ARG A 151 17.48 -1.50 7.09
C ARG A 151 18.43 -1.80 8.24
N ALA A 152 18.61 -0.87 9.18
CA ALA A 152 19.48 -1.06 10.34
C ALA A 152 18.98 -2.20 11.24
N LEU A 153 17.67 -2.23 11.53
CA LEU A 153 17.06 -3.32 12.30
C LEU A 153 17.20 -4.67 11.61
N SER A 154 17.03 -4.73 10.28
CA SER A 154 17.24 -5.97 9.51
C SER A 154 18.68 -6.47 9.59
N VAL A 155 19.67 -5.58 9.52
CA VAL A 155 21.09 -5.93 9.71
C VAL A 155 21.32 -6.45 11.13
N LEU A 156 20.79 -5.77 12.14
CA LEU A 156 20.95 -6.13 13.54
C LEU A 156 20.29 -7.48 13.86
N ALA A 157 19.14 -7.78 13.26
CA ALA A 157 18.44 -9.05 13.41
C ALA A 157 19.10 -10.21 12.65
N SER A 158 20.06 -9.95 11.76
CA SER A 158 20.62 -10.96 10.86
C SER A 158 21.50 -12.03 11.51
N ARG A 159 21.98 -11.81 12.75
CA ARG A 159 22.86 -12.75 13.47
C ARG A 159 22.88 -12.51 14.97
N THR A 160 23.20 -13.55 15.73
CA THR A 160 23.22 -13.55 17.20
C THR A 160 24.06 -12.42 17.79
N SER A 161 25.30 -12.23 17.32
CA SER A 161 26.20 -11.20 17.84
C SER A 161 25.69 -9.77 17.66
N TYR A 162 24.73 -9.54 16.77
CA TYR A 162 24.13 -8.22 16.50
C TYR A 162 22.75 -8.08 17.13
N ALA A 163 22.01 -9.18 17.21
CA ALA A 163 20.69 -9.27 17.82
C ALA A 163 20.74 -8.97 19.32
N LEU A 164 21.76 -9.44 20.03
CA LEU A 164 21.87 -9.24 21.48
C LEU A 164 21.97 -7.75 21.86
N PRO A 165 22.89 -6.93 21.29
CA PRO A 165 22.90 -5.49 21.53
C PRO A 165 21.60 -4.77 21.16
N LEU A 166 20.95 -5.17 20.05
CA LEU A 166 19.66 -4.62 19.63
C LEU A 166 18.58 -4.84 20.69
N LEU A 167 18.41 -6.08 21.13
CA LEU A 167 17.38 -6.43 22.10
C LEU A 167 17.68 -5.83 23.47
N GLN A 168 18.95 -5.74 23.86
CA GLN A 168 19.36 -5.04 25.08
C GLN A 168 18.99 -3.55 25.03
N ALA A 169 19.28 -2.87 23.92
CA ALA A 169 18.91 -1.46 23.73
C ALA A 169 17.37 -1.24 23.82
N MET A 170 16.58 -2.17 23.27
CA MET A 170 15.11 -2.12 23.39
C MET A 170 14.61 -2.45 24.80
N ALA A 171 15.27 -3.37 25.51
CA ALA A 171 14.96 -3.72 26.89
C ALA A 171 15.20 -2.53 27.82
N ASP A 172 16.34 -1.85 27.65
CA ASP A 172 16.77 -0.67 28.40
C ASP A 172 16.00 0.61 28.03
N GLY A 173 15.17 0.56 26.98
CA GLY A 173 14.35 1.68 26.52
C GLY A 173 15.12 2.75 25.74
N THR A 174 16.36 2.50 25.34
CA THR A 174 17.15 3.42 24.49
C THR A 174 16.69 3.38 23.03
N LEU A 175 16.09 2.27 22.61
CA LEU A 175 15.48 2.11 21.29
C LEU A 175 13.97 1.76 21.42
N PRO A 176 13.07 2.38 20.64
CA PRO A 176 11.63 2.11 20.73
C PRO A 176 11.28 0.68 20.37
N ARG A 177 10.58 -0.03 21.26
CA ARG A 177 10.10 -1.40 21.02
C ARG A 177 9.11 -1.49 19.85
N THR A 178 8.40 -0.39 19.59
CA THR A 178 7.45 -0.23 18.47
C THR A 178 8.09 -0.34 17.10
N ASP A 179 9.41 -0.12 16.99
CA ASP A 179 10.13 -0.20 15.72
C ASP A 179 10.42 -1.67 15.33
N LEU A 180 10.28 -2.63 16.26
CA LEU A 180 10.42 -4.05 15.98
C LEU A 180 9.19 -4.56 15.23
N SER A 181 9.38 -5.08 14.01
CA SER A 181 8.28 -5.67 13.24
C SER A 181 8.12 -7.16 13.54
N ALA A 182 6.95 -7.72 13.28
CA ALA A 182 6.75 -9.17 13.36
C ALA A 182 7.68 -9.98 12.44
N SER A 183 8.18 -9.40 11.34
CA SER A 183 9.17 -10.07 10.47
C SER A 183 10.52 -10.17 11.18
N LEU A 184 11.00 -9.07 11.77
CA LEU A 184 12.27 -9.04 12.50
C LEU A 184 12.27 -9.98 13.70
N ILE A 185 11.14 -10.13 14.38
CA ILE A 185 10.98 -11.09 15.49
C ILE A 185 11.21 -12.51 15.00
N ARG A 186 10.67 -12.86 13.85
CA ARG A 186 10.88 -14.18 13.26
C ARG A 186 12.32 -14.37 12.80
N ASP A 187 12.94 -13.35 12.21
CA ASP A 187 14.37 -13.38 11.87
C ASP A 187 15.23 -13.63 13.12
N LEU A 188 14.92 -12.94 14.22
CA LEU A 188 15.58 -13.11 15.51
C LEU A 188 15.38 -14.53 16.09
N ARG A 189 14.17 -15.09 16.02
CA ARG A 189 13.89 -16.48 16.45
C ARG A 189 14.58 -17.51 15.57
N ASN A 190 14.72 -17.22 14.27
CA ASN A 190 15.44 -18.10 13.34
C ASN A 190 16.94 -18.21 13.66
N LEU A 191 17.47 -17.33 14.52
CA LEU A 191 18.82 -17.47 15.07
C LEU A 191 18.96 -18.65 16.04
N LYS A 192 17.84 -19.15 16.61
CA LYS A 192 17.79 -20.31 17.52
C LYS A 192 18.80 -20.19 18.67
N HIS A 193 18.73 -19.09 19.40
CA HIS A 193 19.65 -18.75 20.46
C HIS A 193 18.89 -18.38 21.74
N ASP A 194 19.09 -19.16 22.81
CA ASP A 194 18.30 -19.07 24.04
C ASP A 194 18.27 -17.66 24.67
N GLU A 195 19.41 -16.96 24.66
CA GLU A 195 19.48 -15.60 25.21
C GLU A 195 18.76 -14.57 24.33
N VAL A 196 18.76 -14.77 23.01
CA VAL A 196 18.00 -13.92 22.08
C VAL A 196 16.51 -14.13 22.32
N ASP A 197 16.07 -15.38 22.43
CA ASP A 197 14.67 -15.71 22.72
C ASP A 197 14.23 -15.18 24.09
N HIS A 198 15.07 -15.30 25.12
CA HIS A 198 14.80 -14.71 26.43
C HIS A 198 14.62 -13.19 26.35
N LEU A 199 15.58 -12.46 25.77
CA LEU A 199 15.47 -10.99 25.63
C LEU A 199 14.30 -10.58 24.74
N LEU A 200 14.01 -11.33 23.69
CA LEU A 200 12.87 -11.08 22.81
C LEU A 200 11.54 -11.22 23.57
N SER A 201 11.43 -12.19 24.48
CA SER A 201 10.23 -12.36 25.32
C SER A 201 10.01 -11.18 26.26
N VAL A 202 11.10 -10.56 26.74
CA VAL A 202 11.06 -9.37 27.61
C VAL A 202 10.67 -8.12 26.80
N VAL A 203 11.22 -7.97 25.60
CA VAL A 203 11.01 -6.79 24.75
C VAL A 203 9.62 -6.80 24.12
N TRP A 204 9.17 -7.96 23.61
CA TRP A 204 7.98 -8.05 22.75
C TRP A 204 6.79 -8.78 23.37
N GLY A 205 7.04 -9.76 24.25
CA GLY A 205 6.02 -10.65 24.81
C GLY A 205 6.15 -12.11 24.35
N ALA A 206 5.16 -12.94 24.70
CA ALA A 206 5.14 -14.36 24.35
C ALA A 206 4.93 -14.62 22.85
N PHE A 207 5.57 -15.69 22.38
CA PHE A 207 5.50 -16.20 21.02
C PHE A 207 5.56 -17.73 21.05
N ARG A 208 4.94 -18.40 20.07
CA ARG A 208 5.00 -19.85 19.90
C ARG A 208 5.44 -20.21 18.48
N ASP A 209 5.92 -21.43 18.29
CA ASP A 209 6.16 -21.95 16.93
C ASP A 209 4.83 -22.20 16.22
N ILE A 210 4.83 -21.99 14.90
CA ILE A 210 3.66 -22.27 14.06
C ILE A 210 3.39 -23.77 14.09
N ALA A 211 2.15 -24.15 14.40
CA ALA A 211 1.76 -25.55 14.44
C ALA A 211 1.91 -26.20 13.04
N ALA A 212 2.36 -27.46 12.99
CA ALA A 212 2.73 -28.13 11.74
C ALA A 212 1.58 -28.26 10.73
N ASP A 213 0.34 -28.34 11.22
CA ASP A 213 -0.89 -28.33 10.41
C ASP A 213 -1.10 -26.99 9.69
N LYS A 214 -0.79 -25.87 10.36
CA LYS A 214 -0.84 -24.52 9.77
C LYS A 214 0.21 -24.34 8.68
N GLN A 215 1.38 -24.95 8.80
CA GLN A 215 2.42 -24.88 7.78
C GLN A 215 1.97 -25.55 6.46
N GLY A 216 1.27 -26.68 6.54
CA GLY A 216 0.71 -27.35 5.36
C GLY A 216 -0.32 -26.47 4.62
N GLU A 217 -1.12 -25.73 5.39
CA GLU A 217 -2.12 -24.79 4.85
C GLU A 217 -1.47 -23.56 4.21
N ILE A 218 -0.42 -23.00 4.81
CA ILE A 218 0.38 -21.92 4.19
C ILE A 218 0.86 -22.34 2.81
N GLU A 219 1.44 -23.55 2.69
CA GLU A 219 1.92 -24.06 1.40
C GLU A 219 0.78 -24.31 0.40
N ARG A 220 -0.41 -24.70 0.86
CA ARG A 220 -1.61 -24.81 0.01
C ARG A 220 -2.01 -23.45 -0.55
N VAL A 221 -2.08 -22.43 0.30
CA VAL A 221 -2.48 -21.07 -0.09
C VAL A 221 -1.43 -20.43 -1.01
N LYS A 222 -0.13 -20.67 -0.80
CA LYS A 222 0.92 -20.25 -1.74
C LYS A 222 0.70 -20.83 -3.13
N ARG A 223 0.37 -22.11 -3.24
CA ARG A 223 0.07 -22.74 -4.55
C ARG A 223 -1.13 -22.07 -5.23
N ILE A 224 -2.19 -21.77 -4.47
CA ILE A 224 -3.34 -21.01 -4.97
C ILE A 224 -2.89 -19.64 -5.49
N TYR A 225 -2.09 -18.91 -4.72
CA TYR A 225 -1.57 -17.60 -5.12
C TYR A 225 -0.77 -17.66 -6.43
N TYR A 226 0.23 -18.55 -6.50
CA TYR A 226 1.12 -18.64 -7.67
C TYR A 226 0.45 -19.27 -8.91
N ALA A 227 -0.66 -19.99 -8.77
CA ALA A 227 -1.42 -20.50 -9.90
C ALA A 227 -1.96 -19.39 -10.82
N GLY A 228 -2.08 -18.15 -10.33
CA GLY A 228 -2.48 -16.98 -11.14
C GLY A 228 -1.36 -16.37 -11.99
N GLY A 229 -0.13 -16.90 -11.97
CA GLY A 229 0.96 -16.47 -12.84
C GLY A 229 1.49 -15.06 -12.52
N SER A 230 1.76 -14.27 -13.57
CA SER A 230 2.34 -12.91 -13.43
C SER A 230 1.38 -11.89 -12.81
N THR A 231 0.07 -12.17 -12.88
CA THR A 231 -0.99 -11.30 -12.34
C THR A 231 -1.86 -12.15 -11.42
N PRO A 232 -1.34 -12.52 -10.24
CA PRO A 232 -1.92 -13.57 -9.43
C PRO A 232 -3.32 -13.23 -8.89
N GLY A 233 -3.69 -11.95 -8.82
CA GLY A 233 -5.03 -11.52 -8.45
C GLY A 233 -5.35 -10.11 -8.97
N ASP A 234 -6.48 -9.58 -8.52
CA ASP A 234 -7.00 -8.25 -8.82
C ASP A 234 -7.13 -7.45 -7.52
N ALA A 235 -6.48 -6.30 -7.47
CA ALA A 235 -6.42 -5.49 -6.25
C ALA A 235 -7.78 -4.89 -5.87
N THR A 236 -8.65 -4.63 -6.86
CA THR A 236 -9.97 -4.03 -6.64
C THR A 236 -10.91 -5.04 -5.99
N ARG A 237 -10.91 -6.28 -6.49
CA ARG A 237 -11.64 -7.40 -5.85
C ARG A 237 -11.02 -7.76 -4.50
N GLY A 238 -9.70 -7.72 -4.40
CA GLY A 238 -8.99 -8.01 -3.17
C GLY A 238 -9.30 -7.01 -2.06
N ARG A 239 -9.46 -5.73 -2.39
CA ARG A 239 -9.94 -4.71 -1.45
C ARG A 239 -11.34 -5.00 -0.94
N ALA A 240 -12.24 -5.52 -1.79
CA ALA A 240 -13.57 -5.93 -1.36
C ALA A 240 -13.52 -7.10 -0.36
N VAL A 241 -12.62 -8.07 -0.57
CA VAL A 241 -12.41 -9.16 0.40
C VAL A 241 -11.81 -8.63 1.71
N PHE A 242 -10.84 -7.71 1.63
CA PHE A 242 -10.28 -7.04 2.82
C PHE A 242 -11.33 -6.27 3.62
N ALA A 243 -12.21 -5.54 2.94
CA ALA A 243 -13.30 -4.79 3.55
C ALA A 243 -14.22 -5.69 4.39
N ARG A 244 -14.51 -6.90 3.89
CA ARG A 244 -15.37 -7.89 4.56
C ARG A 244 -14.69 -8.59 5.74
N ALA A 245 -13.38 -8.83 5.66
CA ALA A 245 -12.69 -9.76 6.56
C ALA A 245 -11.73 -9.12 7.56
N CYS A 246 -11.12 -7.99 7.17
CA CYS A 246 -9.95 -7.44 7.84
C CYS A 246 -10.14 -5.98 8.25
N GLN A 247 -10.88 -5.19 7.45
CA GLN A 247 -11.02 -3.75 7.61
C GLN A 247 -11.68 -3.35 8.94
N GLN A 248 -12.54 -4.19 9.53
CA GLN A 248 -13.15 -3.89 10.82
C GLN A 248 -12.09 -3.74 11.93
N CYS A 249 -11.01 -4.51 11.86
CA CYS A 249 -9.97 -4.52 12.88
C CYS A 249 -8.72 -3.76 12.47
N HIS A 250 -8.32 -3.85 11.19
CA HIS A 250 -7.05 -3.32 10.70
C HIS A 250 -7.23 -2.10 9.82
N GLN A 251 -6.28 -1.17 9.94
CA GLN A 251 -6.11 -0.06 9.02
C GLN A 251 -5.16 -0.45 7.89
N LEU A 252 -5.50 -0.09 6.65
CA LEU A 252 -4.64 -0.25 5.48
C LEU A 252 -4.84 0.95 4.54
N PHE A 253 -3.75 1.64 4.22
CA PHE A 253 -3.73 2.89 3.46
C PHE A 253 -4.64 3.98 4.06
N GLY A 254 -4.67 4.07 5.39
CA GLY A 254 -5.49 5.04 6.10
C GLY A 254 -6.95 4.60 6.33
N THR A 255 -7.42 3.52 5.72
CA THR A 255 -8.81 3.05 5.83
C THR A 255 -8.93 1.81 6.73
N GLY A 256 -9.90 1.82 7.64
CA GLY A 256 -10.24 0.67 8.49
C GLY A 256 -10.21 0.96 9.99
N GLY A 257 -10.39 -0.09 10.78
CA GLY A 257 -10.46 -0.01 12.24
C GLY A 257 -9.09 0.03 12.91
N ARG A 258 -9.12 0.29 14.22
CA ARG A 258 -7.94 0.40 15.07
C ARG A 258 -8.01 -0.59 16.23
N VAL A 259 -8.42 -1.83 15.97
CA VAL A 259 -8.42 -2.94 16.96
C VAL A 259 -7.15 -3.79 16.80
N GLY A 260 -6.79 -4.09 15.55
CA GLY A 260 -5.48 -4.58 15.17
C GLY A 260 -4.53 -3.42 14.80
N PRO A 261 -3.26 -3.73 14.54
CA PRO A 261 -2.30 -2.74 14.05
C PRO A 261 -2.66 -2.19 12.67
N ASP A 262 -2.20 -0.98 12.37
CA ASP A 262 -2.11 -0.48 10.99
C ASP A 262 -1.10 -1.34 10.22
N ILE A 263 -1.58 -1.99 9.17
CA ILE A 263 -0.78 -2.93 8.37
C ILE A 263 -0.12 -2.28 7.16
N THR A 264 -0.31 -0.98 6.93
CA THR A 264 0.21 -0.27 5.75
C THR A 264 1.73 -0.44 5.58
N GLY A 265 2.50 -0.44 6.67
CA GLY A 265 3.97 -0.58 6.65
C GLY A 265 4.52 -2.01 6.85
N SER A 266 3.68 -3.04 6.95
CA SER A 266 4.03 -4.32 7.59
C SER A 266 4.70 -5.38 6.69
N ASP A 267 5.88 -5.15 6.09
CA ASP A 267 6.57 -6.12 5.19
C ASP A 267 5.63 -6.82 4.19
N ARG A 268 4.58 -6.11 3.77
CA ARG A 268 3.46 -6.72 3.05
C ARG A 268 3.83 -7.24 1.67
N ALA A 269 4.98 -6.86 1.11
CA ALA A 269 5.46 -7.44 -0.14
C ALA A 269 5.77 -8.95 0.01
N ASN A 270 6.07 -9.39 1.23
CA ASN A 270 6.45 -10.76 1.58
C ASN A 270 5.20 -11.63 1.85
N LEU A 271 4.95 -12.59 0.95
CA LEU A 271 3.79 -13.48 1.04
C LEU A 271 3.87 -14.41 2.27
N ASP A 272 5.07 -14.86 2.63
CA ASP A 272 5.29 -15.67 3.83
C ASP A 272 4.89 -14.89 5.09
N TYR A 273 5.28 -13.62 5.17
CA TYR A 273 4.91 -12.74 6.27
C TYR A 273 3.39 -12.65 6.42
N ILE A 274 2.66 -12.39 5.33
CA ILE A 274 1.20 -12.26 5.36
C ILE A 274 0.56 -13.56 5.81
N LEU A 275 0.91 -14.68 5.18
CA LEU A 275 0.27 -15.97 5.44
C LEU A 275 0.53 -16.47 6.86
N GLN A 276 1.73 -16.27 7.41
CA GLN A 276 2.02 -16.66 8.79
C GLN A 276 1.14 -15.92 9.79
N ASN A 277 0.94 -14.61 9.60
CA ASN A 277 0.09 -13.81 10.49
C ASN A 277 -1.41 -14.11 10.32
N ILE A 278 -1.89 -14.44 9.11
CA ILE A 278 -3.31 -14.79 8.87
C ILE A 278 -3.63 -16.22 9.33
N MET A 279 -2.71 -17.18 9.14
CA MET A 279 -2.95 -18.60 9.44
C MET A 279 -2.82 -18.93 10.93
N ASP A 280 -1.88 -18.28 11.63
CA ASP A 280 -1.67 -18.43 13.07
C ASP A 280 -1.50 -17.06 13.74
N PRO A 281 -2.61 -16.30 13.92
CA PRO A 281 -2.57 -14.98 14.55
C PRO A 281 -2.10 -15.01 16.01
N ASN A 282 -2.04 -16.19 16.63
CA ASN A 282 -1.57 -16.38 17.99
C ASN A 282 -0.06 -16.72 18.07
N ALA A 283 0.62 -16.91 16.94
CA ALA A 283 2.04 -17.26 16.92
C ALA A 283 2.95 -16.14 17.44
N VAL A 284 2.64 -14.89 17.06
CA VAL A 284 3.41 -13.70 17.42
C VAL A 284 2.44 -12.55 17.67
N ILE A 285 2.18 -12.24 18.95
CA ILE A 285 1.26 -11.16 19.35
C ILE A 285 2.07 -10.08 20.09
N PRO A 286 2.12 -8.83 19.58
CA PRO A 286 2.68 -7.73 20.35
C PRO A 286 1.85 -7.49 21.62
N ASN A 287 2.51 -7.15 22.73
CA ASN A 287 1.82 -6.89 24.00
C ASN A 287 0.66 -5.88 23.89
N ASP A 288 0.82 -4.86 23.05
CA ASP A 288 -0.18 -3.80 22.82
C ASP A 288 -1.43 -4.28 22.05
N TYR A 289 -1.47 -5.53 21.59
CA TYR A 289 -2.58 -6.11 20.84
C TYR A 289 -3.06 -7.45 21.42
N ARG A 290 -2.60 -7.81 22.62
CA ARG A 290 -3.15 -8.94 23.37
C ARG A 290 -4.58 -8.63 23.80
N SER A 291 -5.44 -9.64 23.71
CA SER A 291 -6.80 -9.51 24.21
C SER A 291 -6.80 -9.40 25.73
N SER A 292 -7.67 -8.55 26.26
CA SER A 292 -7.91 -8.35 27.68
C SER A 292 -9.39 -8.54 27.99
N GLU A 293 -9.66 -9.18 29.12
CA GLU A 293 -11.00 -9.30 29.70
C GLU A 293 -11.14 -8.29 30.84
N VAL A 294 -12.21 -7.50 30.78
CA VAL A 294 -12.52 -6.44 31.74
C VAL A 294 -13.88 -6.70 32.35
N GLU A 295 -13.91 -6.96 33.66
CA GLU A 295 -15.16 -7.01 34.42
C GLU A 295 -15.46 -5.64 35.01
N THR A 296 -16.69 -5.16 34.86
CA THR A 296 -17.13 -3.86 35.39
C THR A 296 -18.14 -4.02 36.53
N LYS A 297 -18.25 -3.00 37.39
CA LYS A 297 -19.14 -3.01 38.56
C LYS A 297 -20.63 -3.12 38.22
N ASP A 298 -21.01 -2.73 37.01
CA ASP A 298 -22.37 -2.90 36.47
C ASP A 298 -22.62 -4.32 35.92
N GLY A 299 -21.66 -5.24 36.06
CA GLY A 299 -21.78 -6.66 35.74
C GLY A 299 -21.48 -7.00 34.28
N ARG A 300 -20.94 -6.07 33.47
CA ARG A 300 -20.49 -6.38 32.11
C ARG A 300 -19.12 -7.04 32.13
N VAL A 301 -18.91 -7.95 31.20
CA VAL A 301 -17.59 -8.48 30.84
C VAL A 301 -17.30 -8.03 29.42
N LEU A 302 -16.26 -7.22 29.26
CA LEU A 302 -15.85 -6.68 27.97
C LEU A 302 -14.55 -7.34 27.54
N THR A 303 -14.48 -7.79 26.30
CA THR A 303 -13.27 -8.36 25.70
C THR A 303 -12.75 -7.42 24.63
N GLY A 304 -11.51 -6.95 24.79
CA GLY A 304 -10.93 -5.93 23.90
C GLY A 304 -9.42 -5.82 23.99
N VAL A 305 -8.83 -4.91 23.22
CA VAL A 305 -7.42 -4.51 23.33
C VAL A 305 -7.34 -3.23 24.16
N VAL A 306 -6.51 -3.23 25.20
CA VAL A 306 -6.23 -2.03 25.99
C VAL A 306 -5.39 -1.07 25.16
N ARG A 307 -5.94 0.10 24.85
CA ARG A 307 -5.26 1.15 24.08
C ARG A 307 -4.48 2.11 24.96
N GLU A 308 -5.04 2.40 26.12
CA GLU A 308 -4.44 3.28 27.11
C GLU A 308 -4.99 2.94 28.48
N GLN A 309 -4.12 2.98 29.49
CA GLN A 309 -4.52 2.85 30.88
C GLN A 309 -3.82 3.96 31.68
N THR A 310 -4.62 4.78 32.35
CA THR A 310 -4.16 5.82 33.28
C THR A 310 -4.63 5.50 34.69
N ALA A 311 -4.25 6.33 35.66
CA ALA A 311 -4.74 6.18 37.02
C ALA A 311 -6.27 6.37 37.14
N SER A 312 -6.92 7.05 36.19
CA SER A 312 -8.34 7.39 36.25
C SER A 312 -9.19 6.73 35.16
N SER A 313 -8.61 6.31 34.03
CA SER A 313 -9.36 5.77 32.90
C SER A 313 -8.67 4.59 32.21
N LEU A 314 -9.49 3.69 31.67
CA LEU A 314 -9.10 2.60 30.79
C LEU A 314 -9.77 2.80 29.42
N ARG A 315 -8.98 2.91 28.35
CA ARG A 315 -9.45 2.87 26.96
C ARG A 315 -9.35 1.45 26.43
N LEU A 316 -10.49 0.86 26.08
CA LEU A 316 -10.61 -0.51 25.60
C LEU A 316 -11.22 -0.51 24.18
N ALA A 317 -10.46 -0.97 23.19
CA ALA A 317 -10.95 -1.14 21.83
C ALA A 317 -11.56 -2.53 21.65
N THR A 318 -12.84 -2.59 21.30
CA THR A 318 -13.56 -3.82 20.94
C THR A 318 -13.79 -3.88 19.43
N PRO A 319 -14.27 -4.99 18.85
CA PRO A 319 -14.54 -5.06 17.41
C PRO A 319 -15.61 -4.07 16.94
N THR A 320 -16.48 -3.60 17.84
CA THR A 320 -17.63 -2.75 17.50
C THR A 320 -17.42 -1.29 17.86
N GLU A 321 -16.78 -1.01 19.00
CA GLU A 321 -16.59 0.34 19.51
C GLU A 321 -15.41 0.46 20.49
N GLU A 322 -15.01 1.69 20.80
CA GLU A 322 -14.02 1.99 21.82
C GLU A 322 -14.72 2.46 23.11
N TYR A 323 -14.43 1.80 24.23
CA TYR A 323 -14.93 2.19 25.54
C TYR A 323 -13.89 3.03 26.29
N VAL A 324 -14.33 4.13 26.90
CA VAL A 324 -13.56 4.85 27.92
C VAL A 324 -14.21 4.56 29.28
N LEU A 325 -13.60 3.68 30.05
CA LEU A 325 -14.10 3.25 31.35
C LEU A 325 -13.35 4.00 32.47
N PRO A 326 -14.06 4.61 33.43
CA PRO A 326 -13.43 5.06 34.67
C PRO A 326 -12.82 3.87 35.42
N MET A 327 -11.59 4.00 35.93
CA MET A 327 -10.92 2.92 36.66
C MET A 327 -11.67 2.49 37.93
N ASP A 328 -12.49 3.36 38.52
CA ASP A 328 -13.33 3.01 39.67
C ASP A 328 -14.55 2.14 39.30
N GLN A 329 -14.87 1.99 38.01
CA GLN A 329 -15.89 1.07 37.50
C GLN A 329 -15.31 -0.30 37.11
N VAL A 330 -13.98 -0.43 37.02
CA VAL A 330 -13.31 -1.68 36.68
C VAL A 330 -13.15 -2.53 37.95
N VAL A 331 -13.64 -3.77 37.89
CA VAL A 331 -13.52 -4.78 38.97
C VAL A 331 -12.25 -5.59 38.76
N SER A 332 -12.01 -6.05 37.54
CA SER A 332 -10.83 -6.82 37.15
C SER A 332 -10.42 -6.48 35.72
N LEU A 333 -9.12 -6.61 35.45
CA LEU A 333 -8.50 -6.48 34.13
C LEU A 333 -7.48 -7.60 34.00
N GLU A 334 -7.76 -8.57 33.15
CA GLU A 334 -6.87 -9.71 32.89
C GLU A 334 -6.45 -9.72 31.43
N GLN A 335 -5.14 -9.69 31.18
CA GLN A 335 -4.59 -9.79 29.84
C GLN A 335 -4.32 -11.26 29.49
N THR A 336 -4.87 -11.72 28.37
CA THR A 336 -4.77 -13.12 27.94
C THR A 336 -3.52 -13.35 27.06
N GLU A 337 -3.22 -14.61 26.77
CA GLU A 337 -2.20 -15.00 25.79
C GLU A 337 -2.74 -15.10 24.35
N LEU A 338 -4.01 -14.71 24.14
CA LEU A 338 -4.69 -14.85 22.86
C LEU A 338 -4.79 -13.51 22.11
N SER A 339 -4.73 -13.61 20.79
CA SER A 339 -5.01 -12.51 19.88
C SER A 339 -6.52 -12.31 19.75
N MET A 340 -6.94 -11.06 19.49
CA MET A 340 -8.31 -10.79 19.06
C MET A 340 -8.57 -11.16 17.60
N MET A 341 -7.51 -11.40 16.81
CA MET A 341 -7.66 -11.84 15.42
C MET A 341 -8.08 -13.32 15.39
N PRO A 342 -9.23 -13.66 14.77
CA PRO A 342 -9.73 -15.02 14.76
C PRO A 342 -8.90 -15.92 13.83
N GLU A 343 -8.84 -17.21 14.15
CA GLU A 343 -8.27 -18.21 13.25
C GLU A 343 -9.25 -18.58 12.12
N GLY A 344 -8.75 -19.13 11.02
CA GLY A 344 -9.59 -19.62 9.93
C GLY A 344 -10.20 -18.52 9.05
N LEU A 345 -9.64 -17.31 9.08
CA LEU A 345 -10.13 -16.14 8.31
C LEU A 345 -10.26 -16.39 6.79
N LEU A 346 -9.45 -17.29 6.22
CA LEU A 346 -9.52 -17.60 4.78
C LEU A 346 -10.54 -18.69 4.43
N THR A 347 -11.06 -19.43 5.41
CA THR A 347 -11.98 -20.56 5.19
C THR A 347 -13.27 -20.18 4.43
N PRO A 348 -13.87 -18.99 4.63
CA PRO A 348 -15.08 -18.60 3.90
C PRO A 348 -14.85 -18.24 2.42
N PHE A 349 -13.60 -18.06 1.99
CA PHE A 349 -13.27 -17.53 0.67
C PHE A 349 -12.93 -18.63 -0.32
N ASN A 350 -13.35 -18.44 -1.57
CA ASN A 350 -12.91 -19.29 -2.67
C ASN A 350 -11.47 -18.95 -3.13
N ASP A 351 -10.88 -19.80 -3.96
CA ASP A 351 -9.50 -19.64 -4.43
C ASP A 351 -9.25 -18.29 -5.14
N GLN A 352 -10.22 -17.74 -5.87
CA GLN A 352 -10.08 -16.43 -6.53
C GLN A 352 -10.10 -15.29 -5.52
N GLU A 353 -11.01 -15.33 -4.53
CA GLU A 353 -11.07 -14.35 -3.44
C GLU A 353 -9.78 -14.35 -2.61
N ILE A 354 -9.23 -15.54 -2.30
CA ILE A 354 -7.95 -15.67 -1.60
C ILE A 354 -6.82 -15.05 -2.41
N ARG A 355 -6.74 -15.35 -3.72
CA ARG A 355 -5.74 -14.75 -4.61
C ARG A 355 -5.85 -13.23 -4.65
N ASP A 356 -7.06 -12.72 -4.84
CA ASP A 356 -7.33 -11.29 -4.93
C ASP A 356 -6.98 -10.57 -3.62
N LEU A 357 -7.39 -11.12 -2.47
CA LEU A 357 -7.05 -10.59 -1.14
C LEU A 357 -5.53 -10.50 -0.95
N LEU A 358 -4.81 -11.61 -1.16
CA LEU A 358 -3.37 -11.65 -0.99
C LEU A 358 -2.66 -10.73 -1.99
N TYR A 359 -3.19 -10.62 -3.22
CA TYR A 359 -2.63 -9.69 -4.20
C TYR A 359 -2.81 -8.25 -3.75
N TYR A 360 -4.00 -7.86 -3.29
CA TYR A 360 -4.30 -6.54 -2.75
C TYR A 360 -3.43 -6.21 -1.53
N LEU A 361 -3.35 -7.11 -0.55
CA LEU A 361 -2.54 -6.93 0.65
C LEU A 361 -1.07 -6.67 0.32
N ARG A 362 -0.56 -7.15 -0.82
CA ARG A 362 0.84 -6.95 -1.26
C ARG A 362 1.06 -5.67 -2.07
N GLN A 363 0.01 -4.92 -2.42
CA GLN A 363 0.15 -3.71 -3.23
C GLN A 363 0.80 -2.57 -2.43
N PRO A 364 1.56 -1.67 -3.07
CA PRO A 364 2.17 -0.53 -2.40
C PRO A 364 1.20 0.64 -2.20
N ALA A 365 0.02 0.63 -2.84
CA ALA A 365 -0.95 1.70 -2.82
C ALA A 365 -2.38 1.17 -2.73
N GLN A 366 -3.30 2.04 -2.32
CA GLN A 366 -4.73 1.76 -2.24
C GLN A 366 -5.30 1.41 -3.63
N ALA A 367 -6.17 0.41 -3.67
CA ALA A 367 -6.92 0.04 -4.87
C ALA A 367 -8.34 0.59 -4.76
N PRO A 368 -9.06 0.83 -5.87
CA PRO A 368 -10.49 1.13 -5.77
C PRO A 368 -11.27 -0.06 -5.18
N LEU A 369 -12.43 0.18 -4.54
CA LEU A 369 -13.27 -0.87 -3.95
C LEU A 369 -14.33 -1.31 -4.95
N LEU A 370 -14.35 -2.55 -5.43
CA LEU A 370 -15.43 -2.98 -6.36
C LEU A 370 -16.74 -3.15 -5.58
N ALA A 371 -17.84 -2.61 -6.09
CA ALA A 371 -19.17 -2.90 -5.55
C ALA A 371 -19.58 -4.35 -5.81
N THR A 372 -20.05 -5.03 -4.78
CA THR A 372 -20.62 -6.38 -4.81
C THR A 372 -21.88 -6.41 -3.95
N ARG A 373 -22.71 -7.45 -4.09
CA ARG A 373 -23.96 -7.58 -3.32
C ARG A 373 -23.72 -7.61 -1.81
N GLU A 374 -22.54 -8.06 -1.40
CA GLU A 374 -22.14 -8.20 -0.01
C GLU A 374 -21.59 -6.90 0.60
N ASN A 375 -21.33 -5.87 -0.20
CA ASN A 375 -20.68 -4.64 0.27
C ASN A 375 -21.40 -3.35 -0.13
N THR A 376 -22.59 -3.43 -0.74
CA THR A 376 -23.37 -2.25 -1.13
C THR A 376 -23.71 -1.34 0.06
N ASP A 377 -23.88 -1.91 1.25
CA ASP A 377 -24.14 -1.16 2.49
C ASP A 377 -22.94 -0.28 2.91
N LEU A 378 -21.74 -0.54 2.39
CA LEU A 378 -20.56 0.30 2.60
C LEU A 378 -20.56 1.55 1.71
N PHE A 379 -21.49 1.68 0.77
CA PHE A 379 -21.53 2.82 -0.13
C PHE A 379 -21.78 4.14 0.62
N PHE A 380 -22.69 4.15 1.60
CA PHE A 380 -22.84 5.27 2.54
C PHE A 380 -23.41 4.80 3.87
N ASN A 381 -22.71 5.10 4.96
CA ASN A 381 -23.03 4.57 6.29
C ASN A 381 -23.96 5.47 7.13
N GLY A 382 -24.37 6.64 6.61
CA GLY A 382 -25.24 7.59 7.29
C GLY A 382 -24.63 8.34 8.48
N ARG A 383 -23.34 8.16 8.75
CA ARG A 383 -22.65 8.70 9.95
C ARG A 383 -21.48 9.60 9.59
N ASP A 384 -20.67 9.20 8.61
CA ASP A 384 -19.49 9.91 8.17
C ASP A 384 -19.18 9.63 6.69
N LEU A 385 -18.08 10.22 6.19
CA LEU A 385 -17.63 10.09 4.80
C LEU A 385 -16.67 8.89 4.59
N THR A 386 -16.68 7.88 5.47
CA THR A 386 -15.89 6.65 5.24
C THR A 386 -16.27 6.04 3.89
N GLY A 387 -15.26 5.76 3.05
CA GLY A 387 -15.47 5.28 1.68
C GLY A 387 -15.63 6.39 0.64
N TRP A 388 -15.47 7.65 1.03
CA TRP A 388 -15.50 8.83 0.16
C TRP A 388 -14.25 9.68 0.33
N ASN A 389 -13.83 10.34 -0.76
CA ASN A 389 -12.68 11.22 -0.81
C ASN A 389 -13.08 12.57 -1.38
N GLY A 390 -12.94 13.62 -0.58
CA GLY A 390 -13.26 15.00 -0.93
C GLY A 390 -12.57 15.96 0.02
N ASP A 391 -12.74 17.25 -0.21
CA ASP A 391 -12.25 18.30 0.69
C ASP A 391 -13.14 18.38 1.95
N ASP A 392 -12.55 18.13 3.12
CA ASP A 392 -13.24 18.14 4.41
C ASP A 392 -13.82 19.53 4.77
N ASP A 393 -13.31 20.60 4.17
CA ASP A 393 -13.87 21.96 4.35
C ASP A 393 -15.16 22.16 3.54
N LEU A 394 -15.39 21.33 2.50
CA LEU A 394 -16.54 21.44 1.60
C LEU A 394 -17.61 20.38 1.86
N TRP A 395 -17.20 19.20 2.33
CA TRP A 395 -18.07 18.03 2.46
C TRP A 395 -18.16 17.52 3.90
N ARG A 396 -19.37 17.18 4.32
CA ARG A 396 -19.63 16.63 5.65
C ARG A 396 -20.90 15.77 5.66
N VAL A 397 -21.14 15.10 6.78
CA VAL A 397 -22.40 14.41 7.05
C VAL A 397 -23.18 15.18 8.12
N GLU A 398 -24.44 15.51 7.84
CA GLU A 398 -25.39 16.11 8.77
C GLU A 398 -26.71 15.34 8.69
N ASP A 399 -27.29 14.93 9.82
CA ASP A 399 -28.59 14.24 9.87
C ASP A 399 -28.69 13.01 8.94
N ALA A 400 -27.59 12.26 8.79
CA ALA A 400 -27.45 11.14 7.85
C ALA A 400 -27.59 11.53 6.37
N GLU A 401 -27.27 12.77 6.04
CA GLU A 401 -27.23 13.32 4.68
C GLU A 401 -25.80 13.71 4.33
N ILE A 402 -25.38 13.45 3.09
CA ILE A 402 -24.14 14.00 2.56
C ILE A 402 -24.42 15.45 2.17
N VAL A 403 -23.67 16.39 2.74
CA VAL A 403 -23.80 17.82 2.49
C VAL A 403 -22.52 18.35 1.86
N GLY A 404 -22.64 18.90 0.66
CA GLY A 404 -21.60 19.71 0.02
C GLY A 404 -22.03 21.18 0.06
N SER A 405 -21.18 22.08 0.52
CA SER A 405 -21.53 23.50 0.55
C SER A 405 -20.36 24.44 0.35
N THR A 406 -20.60 25.60 -0.25
CA THR A 406 -19.68 26.74 -0.30
C THR A 406 -20.40 28.03 0.05
N THR A 407 -19.82 28.85 0.93
CA THR A 407 -20.40 30.13 1.36
C THR A 407 -19.98 31.31 0.49
N THR A 408 -18.85 31.20 -0.21
CA THR A 408 -18.29 32.28 -1.05
C THR A 408 -18.25 31.93 -2.53
N GLY A 409 -18.60 30.69 -2.88
CA GLY A 409 -18.42 30.15 -4.22
C GLY A 409 -17.07 29.44 -4.40
N LEU A 410 -16.87 28.86 -5.59
CA LEU A 410 -15.66 28.12 -5.96
C LEU A 410 -15.10 28.60 -7.30
N ASN A 411 -13.77 28.60 -7.42
CA ASN A 411 -13.07 28.96 -8.66
C ASN A 411 -12.82 27.76 -9.59
N HIS A 412 -13.03 26.55 -9.10
CA HIS A 412 -12.91 25.29 -9.82
C HIS A 412 -13.94 24.30 -9.26
N ASN A 413 -14.27 23.27 -10.04
CA ASN A 413 -15.21 22.25 -9.60
C ASN A 413 -14.58 21.45 -8.45
N ALA A 414 -15.37 21.13 -7.44
CA ALA A 414 -14.96 20.25 -6.35
C ALA A 414 -15.84 19.00 -6.33
N PHE A 415 -15.25 17.85 -5.99
CA PHE A 415 -15.95 16.57 -6.05
C PHE A 415 -15.73 15.75 -4.79
N LEU A 416 -16.81 15.15 -4.30
CA LEU A 416 -16.75 14.05 -3.35
C LEU A 416 -16.83 12.74 -4.11
N LYS A 417 -15.71 12.01 -4.18
CA LYS A 417 -15.54 10.81 -4.99
C LYS A 417 -15.69 9.58 -4.11
N SER A 418 -16.56 8.65 -4.49
CA SER A 418 -16.62 7.34 -3.85
C SER A 418 -15.34 6.58 -4.15
N GLU A 419 -14.83 5.87 -3.14
CA GLU A 419 -13.78 4.87 -3.34
C GLU A 419 -14.31 3.62 -4.05
N MET A 420 -15.64 3.47 -4.14
CA MET A 420 -16.31 2.34 -4.75
C MET A 420 -16.42 2.50 -6.29
N ILE A 421 -16.09 1.42 -7.01
CA ILE A 421 -16.27 1.29 -8.46
C ILE A 421 -17.54 0.51 -8.72
N LEU A 422 -18.44 1.11 -9.51
CA LEU A 422 -19.69 0.51 -9.94
C LEU A 422 -19.57 0.08 -11.40
N LYS A 423 -20.10 -1.10 -11.74
CA LYS A 423 -20.20 -1.60 -13.13
C LYS A 423 -21.65 -1.57 -13.61
N ASP A 424 -22.41 -2.64 -13.36
CA ASP A 424 -23.84 -2.71 -13.60
C ASP A 424 -24.55 -2.42 -12.29
N PHE A 425 -25.30 -1.32 -12.23
CA PHE A 425 -25.89 -0.84 -10.98
C PHE A 425 -27.16 -0.04 -11.18
N ARG A 426 -27.93 0.03 -10.09
CA ARG A 426 -29.01 1.00 -9.86
C ARG A 426 -28.64 1.80 -8.62
N LEU A 427 -28.60 3.12 -8.77
CA LEU A 427 -28.40 4.07 -7.67
C LEU A 427 -29.64 4.93 -7.54
N VAL A 428 -30.31 4.85 -6.39
CA VAL A 428 -31.48 5.66 -6.04
C VAL A 428 -31.13 6.56 -4.85
N PHE A 429 -31.49 7.83 -4.91
CA PHE A 429 -31.24 8.79 -3.84
C PHE A 429 -32.20 9.97 -3.94
N GLU A 430 -32.33 10.74 -2.86
CA GLU A 430 -32.95 12.06 -2.90
C GLU A 430 -31.87 13.14 -2.91
N MET A 431 -32.05 14.15 -3.76
CA MET A 431 -31.16 15.31 -3.88
C MET A 431 -31.92 16.61 -3.64
N LYS A 432 -31.28 17.55 -2.96
CA LYS A 432 -31.75 18.93 -2.82
C LYS A 432 -30.62 19.90 -3.16
N LEU A 433 -30.92 20.89 -3.99
CA LEU A 433 -29.99 21.92 -4.44
C LEU A 433 -30.47 23.31 -3.99
N THR A 434 -29.60 24.09 -3.37
CA THR A 434 -29.93 25.42 -2.83
C THR A 434 -28.80 26.43 -3.12
N PRO A 435 -29.07 27.55 -3.80
CA PRO A 435 -30.32 27.85 -4.49
C PRO A 435 -30.47 26.96 -5.74
N ASP A 436 -31.71 26.72 -6.18
CA ASP A 436 -32.06 25.76 -7.25
C ASP A 436 -31.54 26.16 -8.65
N ASN A 437 -30.96 27.37 -8.78
CA ASN A 437 -30.39 27.90 -10.01
C ASN A 437 -28.87 27.75 -10.12
N GLU A 438 -28.18 27.25 -9.08
CA GLU A 438 -26.79 26.83 -9.21
C GLU A 438 -26.71 25.48 -9.94
N ASN A 439 -25.50 25.07 -10.32
CA ASN A 439 -25.28 23.82 -11.04
C ASN A 439 -24.65 22.78 -10.09
N SER A 440 -25.06 21.52 -10.22
CA SER A 440 -24.42 20.37 -9.59
C SER A 440 -24.57 19.17 -10.52
N GLY A 441 -24.01 18.04 -10.13
CA GLY A 441 -24.07 16.83 -10.93
C GLY A 441 -23.67 15.60 -10.15
N ILE A 442 -24.16 14.46 -10.64
CA ILE A 442 -23.80 13.15 -10.14
C ILE A 442 -23.02 12.45 -11.24
N GLN A 443 -21.71 12.35 -11.01
CA GLN A 443 -20.80 11.60 -11.85
C GLN A 443 -21.00 10.11 -11.59
N PHE A 444 -21.04 9.30 -12.63
CA PHE A 444 -21.13 7.84 -12.52
C PHE A 444 -20.36 7.16 -13.66
N ARG A 445 -19.91 5.92 -13.40
CA ARG A 445 -18.93 5.22 -14.25
C ARG A 445 -17.76 6.12 -14.68
N SER A 446 -17.39 7.03 -13.79
CA SER A 446 -16.38 8.06 -14.03
C SER A 446 -15.02 7.59 -13.52
N ARG A 447 -13.98 8.36 -13.83
CA ARG A 447 -12.62 8.17 -13.28
C ARG A 447 -12.07 9.49 -12.79
N ALA A 448 -11.23 9.43 -11.76
CA ALA A 448 -10.47 10.60 -11.34
C ALA A 448 -9.59 11.10 -12.51
N ALA A 449 -9.50 12.41 -12.64
CA ALA A 449 -8.61 13.10 -13.58
C ALA A 449 -7.61 13.97 -12.80
N ASP A 450 -6.68 14.61 -13.51
CA ASP A 450 -5.68 15.48 -12.91
C ASP A 450 -6.33 16.64 -12.16
N HIS A 451 -5.58 17.23 -11.22
CA HIS A 451 -6.01 18.40 -10.44
C HIS A 451 -7.31 18.25 -9.64
N GLY A 452 -7.69 17.02 -9.29
CA GLY A 452 -8.88 16.78 -8.47
C GLY A 452 -10.18 16.72 -9.28
N GLU A 453 -10.10 16.79 -10.60
CA GLU A 453 -11.25 16.65 -11.50
C GLU A 453 -11.75 15.19 -11.60
N VAL A 454 -12.86 15.00 -12.33
CA VAL A 454 -13.42 13.71 -12.71
C VAL A 454 -13.82 13.74 -14.18
N ARG A 455 -13.71 12.58 -14.83
CA ARG A 455 -14.04 12.38 -16.24
C ARG A 455 -15.00 11.22 -16.39
N GLY A 456 -16.13 11.44 -17.06
CA GLY A 456 -17.13 10.41 -17.34
C GLY A 456 -18.55 10.96 -17.34
N TYR A 457 -19.55 10.08 -17.22
CA TYR A 457 -20.94 10.48 -17.28
C TYR A 457 -21.34 11.32 -16.06
N GLN A 458 -22.04 12.42 -16.31
CA GLN A 458 -22.67 13.27 -15.32
C GLN A 458 -24.17 13.34 -15.57
N ALA A 459 -24.96 12.87 -14.60
CA ALA A 459 -26.37 13.22 -14.52
C ALA A 459 -26.47 14.62 -13.91
N ASP A 460 -26.89 15.59 -14.71
CA ASP A 460 -26.83 17.01 -14.35
C ASP A 460 -28.01 17.45 -13.49
N ALA A 461 -27.74 18.47 -12.66
CA ALA A 461 -28.69 19.11 -11.77
C ALA A 461 -28.54 20.63 -11.79
N GLY A 462 -29.66 21.34 -11.65
CA GLY A 462 -29.73 22.80 -11.71
C GLY A 462 -30.66 23.29 -12.80
N ALA A 463 -31.05 24.56 -12.72
CA ALA A 463 -32.00 25.16 -13.65
C ALA A 463 -31.54 25.03 -15.12
N GLY A 464 -32.34 24.34 -15.94
CA GLY A 464 -32.07 24.05 -17.34
C GLY A 464 -31.09 22.89 -17.59
N TRP A 465 -30.64 22.22 -16.54
CA TRP A 465 -29.66 21.12 -16.56
C TRP A 465 -30.22 19.82 -16.00
N TRP A 466 -31.22 19.90 -15.11
CA TRP A 466 -31.92 18.73 -14.58
C TRP A 466 -32.32 17.74 -15.68
N GLY A 467 -31.97 16.46 -15.49
CA GLY A 467 -32.36 15.36 -16.38
C GLY A 467 -31.54 15.25 -17.66
N LYS A 468 -30.55 16.13 -17.87
CA LYS A 468 -29.58 15.98 -18.95
C LYS A 468 -28.48 14.98 -18.58
N LEU A 469 -27.80 14.48 -19.62
CA LEU A 469 -26.62 13.63 -19.48
C LEU A 469 -25.45 14.31 -20.19
N TYR A 470 -24.38 14.57 -19.45
CA TYR A 470 -23.14 15.11 -19.97
C TYR A 470 -22.00 14.10 -19.79
N GLU A 471 -20.94 14.21 -20.56
CA GLU A 471 -19.69 13.48 -20.34
C GLU A 471 -18.56 14.46 -20.05
N GLU A 472 -18.28 14.66 -18.76
CA GLU A 472 -17.31 15.61 -18.25
C GLU A 472 -15.90 15.24 -18.69
N LEU A 473 -15.15 16.24 -19.19
CA LEU A 473 -13.82 16.05 -19.81
C LEU A 473 -13.79 14.95 -20.91
N GLY A 474 -14.94 14.70 -21.55
CA GLY A 474 -15.13 13.69 -22.57
C GLY A 474 -15.89 14.21 -23.78
N ARG A 475 -16.92 13.49 -24.19
CA ARG A 475 -17.73 13.78 -25.39
C ARG A 475 -18.75 14.91 -25.21
N ALA A 476 -18.77 15.60 -24.06
CA ALA A 476 -19.72 16.65 -23.72
C ALA A 476 -21.18 16.15 -23.68
N LEU A 477 -22.17 16.94 -24.14
CA LEU A 477 -23.59 16.63 -23.96
C LEU A 477 -24.02 15.36 -24.72
N GLN A 478 -24.46 14.34 -23.97
CA GLN A 478 -24.96 13.06 -24.50
C GLN A 478 -26.48 13.01 -24.58
N TRP A 479 -27.18 13.83 -23.79
CA TRP A 479 -28.64 13.93 -23.79
C TRP A 479 -29.09 15.35 -23.44
N GLU A 480 -29.73 16.04 -24.40
CA GLU A 480 -30.11 17.45 -24.29
C GLU A 480 -31.52 17.66 -23.71
N ALA A 481 -32.41 16.68 -23.78
CA ALA A 481 -33.79 16.87 -23.37
C ALA A 481 -33.86 17.12 -21.84
N PRO A 482 -34.47 18.24 -21.38
CA PRO A 482 -34.53 18.57 -19.96
C PRO A 482 -35.59 17.74 -19.23
N GLY A 483 -35.30 17.48 -17.97
CA GLY A 483 -36.20 16.91 -16.97
C GLY A 483 -36.77 17.95 -15.99
N ASP A 484 -36.47 19.24 -16.17
CA ASP A 484 -36.86 20.35 -15.28
C ASP A 484 -38.36 20.35 -14.90
N GLN A 485 -39.26 19.95 -15.81
CA GLN A 485 -40.70 19.89 -15.55
C GLN A 485 -41.09 18.88 -14.46
N HIS A 486 -40.20 17.94 -14.13
CA HIS A 486 -40.41 16.92 -13.11
C HIS A 486 -39.81 17.32 -11.75
N VAL A 487 -39.10 18.45 -11.66
CA VAL A 487 -38.37 18.88 -10.46
C VAL A 487 -39.25 19.71 -9.52
N LYS A 488 -39.18 19.38 -8.22
CA LYS A 488 -39.71 20.18 -7.11
C LYS A 488 -38.64 21.19 -6.70
N LYS A 489 -38.75 22.42 -7.21
CA LYS A 489 -37.74 23.48 -7.01
C LYS A 489 -37.50 23.80 -5.54
N GLY A 490 -36.24 23.78 -5.11
CA GLY A 490 -35.86 24.06 -3.73
C GLY A 490 -36.31 23.00 -2.71
N GLU A 491 -36.83 21.87 -3.17
CA GLU A 491 -37.24 20.73 -2.35
C GLU A 491 -36.39 19.49 -2.66
N TRP A 492 -36.67 18.39 -1.96
CA TRP A 492 -36.06 17.09 -2.23
C TRP A 492 -36.64 16.46 -3.51
N ASN A 493 -35.76 15.96 -4.36
CA ASN A 493 -36.08 15.30 -5.62
C ASN A 493 -35.51 13.89 -5.63
N LEU A 494 -36.36 12.90 -5.92
CA LEU A 494 -35.95 11.51 -6.07
C LEU A 494 -35.25 11.32 -7.42
N TYR A 495 -34.05 10.76 -7.41
CA TYR A 495 -33.25 10.47 -8.59
C TYR A 495 -33.00 8.96 -8.68
N GLU A 496 -33.12 8.39 -9.87
CA GLU A 496 -32.69 7.02 -10.19
C GLU A 496 -31.69 7.08 -11.34
N ILE A 497 -30.53 6.44 -11.16
CA ILE A 497 -29.54 6.20 -12.21
C ILE A 497 -29.42 4.68 -12.38
N LEU A 498 -29.74 4.18 -13.55
CA LEU A 498 -29.65 2.78 -13.93
C LEU A 498 -28.67 2.62 -15.08
N ALA A 499 -27.57 1.93 -14.85
CA ALA A 499 -26.57 1.66 -15.88
C ALA A 499 -26.29 0.15 -15.93
N VAL A 500 -26.72 -0.51 -17.00
CA VAL A 500 -26.57 -1.97 -17.20
C VAL A 500 -26.00 -2.25 -18.58
N GLY A 501 -24.81 -2.83 -18.65
CA GLY A 501 -24.06 -2.94 -19.89
C GLY A 501 -23.88 -1.57 -20.54
N HIS A 502 -24.20 -1.45 -21.82
CA HIS A 502 -24.13 -0.19 -22.57
C HIS A 502 -25.42 0.64 -22.50
N HIS A 503 -26.38 0.29 -21.64
CA HIS A 503 -27.67 0.97 -21.53
C HIS A 503 -27.70 1.84 -20.26
N VAL A 504 -27.84 3.15 -20.44
CA VAL A 504 -27.93 4.15 -19.37
C VAL A 504 -29.33 4.76 -19.36
N ARG A 505 -29.99 4.71 -18.21
CA ARG A 505 -31.29 5.36 -17.97
C ARG A 505 -31.26 6.19 -16.70
N THR A 506 -31.94 7.32 -16.72
CA THR A 506 -32.16 8.13 -15.52
C THR A 506 -33.63 8.50 -15.37
N ALA A 507 -34.06 8.71 -14.13
CA ALA A 507 -35.38 9.23 -13.82
C ALA A 507 -35.33 10.26 -12.69
N ILE A 508 -36.22 11.25 -12.77
CA ILE A 508 -36.45 12.25 -11.73
C ILE A 508 -37.90 12.16 -11.29
N ASN A 509 -38.13 11.97 -9.98
CA ASN A 509 -39.47 11.86 -9.38
C ASN A 509 -40.36 10.83 -10.11
N GLY A 510 -39.77 9.69 -10.49
CA GLY A 510 -40.46 8.59 -11.19
C GLY A 510 -40.70 8.83 -12.69
N HIS A 511 -40.25 9.95 -13.25
CA HIS A 511 -40.35 10.24 -14.68
C HIS A 511 -39.02 9.98 -15.40
N LEU A 512 -39.07 9.19 -16.48
CA LEU A 512 -37.91 8.92 -17.34
C LEU A 512 -37.33 10.23 -17.92
N CYS A 513 -36.03 10.45 -17.75
CA CYS A 513 -35.30 11.59 -18.31
C CYS A 513 -34.36 11.17 -19.43
N VAL A 514 -33.50 10.17 -19.18
CA VAL A 514 -32.51 9.66 -20.15
C VAL A 514 -32.82 8.21 -20.48
N ASP A 515 -32.72 7.83 -21.75
CA ASP A 515 -32.75 6.45 -22.23
C ASP A 515 -31.75 6.27 -23.39
N LEU A 516 -30.50 5.97 -23.03
CA LEU A 516 -29.35 6.01 -23.94
C LEU A 516 -28.67 4.64 -24.08
N GLN A 517 -28.56 4.17 -25.32
CA GLN A 517 -27.69 3.04 -25.68
C GLN A 517 -26.34 3.57 -26.17
N ASP A 518 -25.27 3.34 -25.42
CA ASP A 518 -23.95 3.92 -25.67
C ASP A 518 -22.83 2.86 -25.72
N PRO A 519 -22.54 2.32 -26.91
CA PRO A 519 -21.47 1.33 -27.11
C PRO A 519 -20.06 1.83 -26.80
N GLU A 520 -19.82 3.13 -26.88
CA GLU A 520 -18.51 3.75 -26.61
C GLU A 520 -18.33 4.15 -25.15
N GLY A 521 -19.42 4.06 -24.39
CA GLY A 521 -19.52 4.37 -22.98
C GLY A 521 -18.63 3.55 -22.06
N ALA A 522 -18.19 4.17 -20.97
CA ALA A 522 -17.56 3.43 -19.87
C ALA A 522 -18.56 2.42 -19.28
N LEU A 523 -18.08 1.20 -19.03
CA LEU A 523 -18.86 0.13 -18.40
C LEU A 523 -18.73 0.09 -16.88
N GLN A 524 -17.72 0.79 -16.33
CA GLN A 524 -17.51 0.87 -14.90
C GLN A 524 -16.75 2.15 -14.52
N GLY A 525 -16.85 2.53 -13.26
CA GLY A 525 -16.11 3.65 -12.68
C GLY A 525 -16.69 4.09 -11.35
N LEU A 526 -16.10 5.13 -10.77
CA LEU A 526 -16.57 5.70 -9.51
C LEU A 526 -17.85 6.51 -9.68
N VAL A 527 -18.53 6.74 -8.56
CA VAL A 527 -19.54 7.79 -8.41
C VAL A 527 -18.89 9.00 -7.75
N ALA A 528 -19.25 10.22 -8.17
CA ALA A 528 -18.87 11.42 -7.46
C ALA A 528 -19.99 12.47 -7.45
N PHE A 529 -20.05 13.26 -6.37
CA PHE A 529 -20.96 14.39 -6.26
C PHE A 529 -20.21 15.69 -6.48
N GLN A 530 -20.80 16.60 -7.26
CA GLN A 530 -20.16 17.84 -7.68
C GLN A 530 -20.67 19.05 -6.89
N LEU A 531 -19.74 19.88 -6.44
CA LEU A 531 -19.94 21.32 -6.22
C LEU A 531 -19.36 22.05 -7.42
N HIS A 532 -20.23 22.68 -8.21
CA HIS A 532 -19.79 23.35 -9.43
C HIS A 532 -19.09 24.67 -9.10
N SER A 533 -18.14 25.06 -9.94
CA SER A 533 -17.53 26.39 -9.88
C SER A 533 -18.58 27.48 -10.09
N GLY A 534 -18.58 28.54 -9.28
CA GLY A 534 -19.66 29.51 -9.31
C GLY A 534 -19.97 30.11 -7.96
N GLY A 535 -21.23 30.48 -7.77
CA GLY A 535 -21.71 31.18 -6.58
C GLY A 535 -21.79 30.28 -5.34
N PRO A 536 -22.15 30.86 -4.19
CA PRO A 536 -22.47 30.09 -3.00
C PRO A 536 -23.59 29.10 -3.27
N MET A 537 -23.40 27.84 -2.86
CA MET A 537 -24.36 26.77 -3.06
C MET A 537 -24.29 25.75 -1.93
N GLU A 538 -25.38 25.04 -1.72
CA GLU A 538 -25.47 23.83 -0.91
C GLU A 538 -26.19 22.75 -1.72
N VAL A 539 -25.60 21.57 -1.75
CA VAL A 539 -26.21 20.36 -2.30
C VAL A 539 -26.26 19.29 -1.22
N ARG A 540 -27.41 18.64 -1.08
CA ARG A 540 -27.64 17.59 -0.08
C ARG A 540 -28.11 16.31 -0.76
N PHE A 541 -27.62 15.17 -0.28
CA PHE A 541 -28.01 13.83 -0.75
C PHE A 541 -28.41 12.97 0.43
N ARG A 542 -29.53 12.23 0.31
CA ARG A 542 -30.00 11.32 1.35
C ARG A 542 -30.68 10.09 0.76
N ARG A 543 -30.96 9.10 1.62
CA ARG A 543 -31.61 7.83 1.24
C ARG A 543 -30.91 7.14 0.06
N LEU A 544 -29.57 7.14 0.07
CA LEU A 544 -28.76 6.49 -0.95
C LEU A 544 -28.97 4.98 -0.87
N SER A 545 -29.43 4.39 -1.97
CA SER A 545 -29.63 2.95 -2.12
C SER A 545 -28.90 2.48 -3.37
N LEU A 546 -27.98 1.53 -3.20
CA LEU A 546 -27.19 0.94 -4.26
C LEU A 546 -27.57 -0.53 -4.45
N GLU A 547 -27.90 -0.90 -5.67
CA GLU A 547 -28.09 -2.30 -6.09
C GLU A 547 -27.11 -2.60 -7.23
N VAL A 548 -26.42 -3.74 -7.15
CA VAL A 548 -25.50 -4.22 -8.19
C VAL A 548 -26.12 -5.38 -8.97
N ASP A 549 -25.78 -5.45 -10.26
CA ASP A 549 -26.38 -6.38 -11.23
C ASP A 549 -27.93 -6.35 -11.24
N PRO A 550 -28.57 -5.17 -11.31
CA PRO A 550 -30.02 -5.04 -11.27
C PRO A 550 -30.67 -5.53 -12.58
N GLU A 551 -31.97 -5.79 -12.53
CA GLU A 551 -32.75 -5.89 -13.76
C GLU A 551 -32.70 -4.56 -14.55
N PRO A 552 -32.61 -4.59 -15.90
CA PRO A 552 -32.54 -3.39 -16.73
C PRO A 552 -33.91 -2.73 -16.88
N LYS A 553 -34.50 -2.29 -15.77
CA LYS A 553 -35.79 -1.59 -15.70
C LYS A 553 -35.76 -0.54 -14.59
N LEU A 554 -36.31 0.64 -14.82
CA LEU A 554 -36.50 1.63 -13.75
C LEU A 554 -37.52 1.13 -12.72
N THR A 555 -37.31 1.50 -11.47
CA THR A 555 -38.13 1.05 -10.34
C THR A 555 -38.83 2.19 -9.62
N THR A 556 -38.31 3.40 -9.70
CA THR A 556 -38.96 4.57 -9.12
C THR A 556 -40.26 4.88 -9.86
N THR A 557 -41.32 5.09 -9.08
CA THR A 557 -42.67 5.35 -9.57
C THR A 557 -43.24 6.61 -8.95
N LEU A 558 -44.36 7.10 -9.50
CA LEU A 558 -45.07 8.25 -8.94
C LEU A 558 -45.61 8.01 -7.52
N SER A 559 -45.75 6.74 -7.09
CA SER A 559 -46.16 6.39 -5.72
C SER A 559 -45.03 6.42 -4.69
N ASP A 560 -43.78 6.56 -5.13
CA ASP A 560 -42.61 6.70 -4.26
C ASP A 560 -42.32 8.18 -3.92
N MET A 561 -43.15 9.11 -4.42
CA MET A 561 -43.15 10.55 -4.14
C MET A 561 -43.97 10.91 -2.92
#